data_AF-A0A178MIR3-F1
#
_entry.id   AF-A0A178MIR3-F1
#
_cell.length_a   1.000
_cell.length_b   1.000
_cell.length_c   1.000
_cell.angle_alpha   90.00
_cell.angle_beta   90.00
_cell.angle_gamma   90.00
#
_symmetry.space_group_name_H-M   'P 1'
#
loop_
_entity.id
_entity.type
_entity.pdbx_description
1 polymer ?
#
loop_
_entity_poly.entity_id
_entity_poly.type
_entity_poly.pdbx_seq_one_letter_code
_entity_poly.pdbx_strand_id
1 'polypeptide(L)'
;MSKPELTIPKVLQALAAELDQPVSVAQLCDLMKARWSVNYAVASVRSSLRWESITLGWVRINRLQYLPLRLVLDGLRFRCWPRPQDIAEGRLPIAHLRPFAGLRRQPLPIIYDEQGAILAVKEPQAKATGFASHAAVDMRKWFQRHHFAAGDSILVEIRYQKRPELYFTYEPASAFQASRVDEQDRALLQAIVKQVDAGMKPCEEVILPIFASAPWRTGYPGRPWQYLVLSDPRLYLIEDSLLQAYDPYFDIGRLLLQGTSSDDVVFHPSLVEQAQQVQTPAKQSVIDEITALQQEIQHSRTQDQQAGLWNGDLSRESRVADEEEDHFWDTMDEMMGVAINMDEMTRAVLRMQEILPPEVQQQLSEATPEEAEVILSRHLNYLLAKAPDLFPRIDVPPMSPSNNSWITKHSVDSDSESLDELDESAWIDDDDWDDDDEFGDEEWDDDDEEDAAFTQSVNLINQYSDYLLEMGKKRSTALTQTRLLKPYAQFLASFYQRSLHEGDYATLDEFLFYYYPNHHDGSERHIRDMCGALKQFYAFLRERGVIEDDRFAQAIWKRRDQAARLMALCQKLERDYPDQPDLLAMLFKPYMS
;
A
#
# COMPACT_ATOMS: atom_id res chain seq x y z
N MET A 1 14.30 -7.34 60.54
CA MET A 1 14.25 -6.56 59.29
C MET A 1 14.24 -7.54 58.14
N SER A 2 13.08 -7.71 57.50
CA SER A 2 12.89 -8.60 56.35
C SER A 2 13.76 -8.13 55.18
N LYS A 3 14.54 -9.05 54.59
CA LYS A 3 15.26 -8.77 53.33
C LYS A 3 14.20 -8.35 52.31
N PRO A 4 14.37 -7.22 51.58
CA PRO A 4 13.42 -6.88 50.53
C PRO A 4 13.36 -8.05 49.55
N GLU A 5 12.18 -8.62 49.34
CA GLU A 5 11.98 -9.63 48.31
C GLU A 5 12.40 -9.00 46.98
N LEU A 6 13.52 -9.50 46.43
CA LEU A 6 13.89 -9.15 45.06
C LEU A 6 12.81 -9.75 44.16
N THR A 7 12.22 -8.90 43.33
CA THR A 7 11.25 -9.30 42.32
C THR A 7 11.93 -9.38 40.96
N ILE A 8 11.41 -10.18 40.03
CA ILE A 8 11.94 -10.29 38.65
C ILE A 8 12.13 -8.90 38.02
N PRO A 9 11.16 -7.95 38.07
CA PRO A 9 11.32 -6.60 37.55
C PRO A 9 12.52 -5.84 38.11
N LYS A 10 12.70 -5.82 39.43
CA LYS A 10 13.80 -5.09 40.09
C LYS A 10 15.16 -5.66 39.70
N VAL A 11 15.24 -6.98 39.58
CA VAL A 11 16.48 -7.66 39.17
C VAL A 11 16.80 -7.36 37.72
N LEU A 12 15.81 -7.44 36.82
CA LEU A 12 16.00 -7.14 35.40
C LEU A 12 16.41 -5.68 35.16
N GLN A 13 15.83 -4.72 35.90
CA GLN A 13 16.22 -3.32 35.85
C GLN A 13 17.65 -3.09 36.34
N ALA A 14 18.06 -3.76 37.43
CA ALA A 14 19.44 -3.69 37.93
C ALA A 14 20.44 -4.26 36.92
N LEU A 15 20.10 -5.39 36.27
CA LEU A 15 20.94 -5.98 35.23
C LEU A 15 21.02 -5.10 33.97
N ALA A 16 19.93 -4.45 33.56
CA ALA A 16 19.95 -3.51 32.43
C ALA A 16 20.89 -2.32 32.67
N ALA A 17 20.98 -1.84 33.91
CA ALA A 17 21.86 -0.73 34.27
C ALA A 17 23.35 -1.08 34.16
N GLU A 18 23.71 -2.37 34.23
CA GLU A 18 25.11 -2.81 34.36
C GLU A 18 25.66 -3.56 33.15
N LEU A 19 24.82 -4.28 32.40
CA LEU A 19 25.29 -5.12 31.30
C LEU A 19 25.57 -4.32 30.02
N ASP A 20 26.74 -4.53 29.41
CA ASP A 20 27.14 -3.77 28.20
C ASP A 20 27.03 -4.56 26.89
N GLN A 21 26.40 -5.74 26.90
CA GLN A 21 26.35 -6.62 25.74
C GLN A 21 24.97 -7.30 25.59
N PRO A 22 24.62 -7.77 24.39
CA PRO A 22 23.43 -8.60 24.19
C PRO A 22 23.47 -9.86 25.05
N VAL A 23 22.32 -10.20 25.65
CA VAL A 23 22.19 -11.38 26.52
C VAL A 23 20.92 -12.16 26.19
N SER A 24 21.00 -13.48 26.37
CA SER A 24 19.84 -14.38 26.29
C SER A 24 19.12 -14.52 27.62
N VAL A 25 17.88 -15.00 27.59
CA VAL A 25 17.10 -15.26 28.82
C VAL A 25 17.80 -16.26 29.74
N ALA A 26 18.46 -17.28 29.18
CA ALA A 26 19.21 -18.26 29.96
C ALA A 26 20.38 -17.60 30.71
N GLN A 27 21.16 -16.77 30.02
CA GLN A 27 22.27 -16.02 30.63
C GLN A 27 21.77 -15.06 31.71
N LEU A 28 20.62 -14.40 31.51
CA LEU A 28 20.00 -13.58 32.54
C LEU A 28 19.66 -14.43 33.78
N CYS A 29 19.01 -15.59 33.62
CA CYS A 29 18.72 -16.49 34.74
C CYS A 29 19.98 -16.94 35.49
N ASP A 30 21.05 -17.26 34.75
CA ASP A 30 22.34 -17.65 35.36
C ASP A 30 22.96 -16.50 36.17
N LEU A 31 22.92 -15.27 35.64
CA LEU A 31 23.38 -14.07 36.35
C LEU A 31 22.53 -13.77 37.60
N MET A 32 21.20 -13.92 37.49
CA MET A 32 20.28 -13.74 38.61
C MET A 32 20.60 -14.72 39.75
N LYS A 33 20.82 -15.99 39.40
CA LYS A 33 21.19 -17.06 40.33
C LYS A 33 22.57 -16.85 40.94
N ALA A 34 23.55 -16.46 40.15
CA ALA A 34 24.92 -16.24 40.62
C ALA A 34 25.03 -15.08 41.60
N ARG A 35 24.26 -14.01 41.39
CA ARG A 35 24.43 -12.75 42.16
C ARG A 35 23.52 -12.62 43.38
N TRP A 36 22.25 -13.01 43.26
CA TRP A 36 21.28 -12.85 44.35
C TRP A 36 20.81 -14.18 44.94
N SER A 37 21.35 -15.31 44.47
CA SER A 37 20.94 -16.67 44.87
C SER A 37 19.43 -16.92 44.71
N VAL A 38 18.79 -16.19 43.80
CA VAL A 38 17.37 -16.33 43.45
C VAL A 38 17.25 -17.25 42.24
N ASN A 39 16.25 -18.12 42.26
CA ASN A 39 15.98 -19.04 41.16
C ASN A 39 14.56 -18.80 40.65
N TYR A 40 14.44 -18.01 39.59
CA TYR A 40 13.17 -17.80 38.91
C TYR A 40 13.04 -18.78 37.74
N ALA A 41 11.81 -19.24 37.48
CA ALA A 41 11.55 -20.05 36.30
C ALA A 41 11.87 -19.24 35.02
N VAL A 42 12.56 -19.88 34.07
CA VAL A 42 12.91 -19.28 32.77
C VAL A 42 11.66 -18.75 32.05
N ALA A 43 10.53 -19.46 32.17
CA ALA A 43 9.25 -19.04 31.61
C ALA A 43 8.75 -17.71 32.20
N SER A 44 8.92 -17.49 33.51
CA SER A 44 8.52 -16.25 34.18
C SER A 44 9.38 -15.07 33.74
N VAL A 45 10.71 -15.24 33.68
CA VAL A 45 11.63 -14.19 33.20
C VAL A 45 11.34 -13.85 31.73
N ARG A 46 11.11 -14.87 30.90
CA ARG A 46 10.71 -14.70 29.49
C ARG A 46 9.38 -13.96 29.36
N SER A 47 8.38 -14.29 30.18
CA SER A 47 7.09 -13.61 30.18
C SER A 47 7.23 -12.13 30.56
N SER A 48 7.98 -11.81 31.62
CA SER A 48 8.25 -10.42 32.00
C SER A 48 8.96 -9.64 30.88
N LEU A 49 9.94 -10.24 30.21
CA LEU A 49 10.60 -9.59 29.07
C LEU A 49 9.66 -9.47 27.85
N ARG A 50 8.77 -10.43 27.61
CA ARG A 50 7.81 -10.37 26.49
C ARG A 50 6.84 -9.20 26.65
N TRP A 51 6.32 -8.97 27.85
CA TRP A 51 5.25 -7.99 28.08
C TRP A 51 5.75 -6.63 28.59
N GLU A 52 6.93 -6.59 29.22
CA GLU A 52 7.44 -5.40 29.92
C GLU A 52 8.91 -5.10 29.58
N SER A 53 9.48 -5.65 28.50
CA SER A 53 10.92 -5.47 28.18
C SER A 53 11.39 -4.01 28.32
N ILE A 54 10.70 -3.09 27.66
CA ILE A 54 11.11 -1.69 27.57
C ILE A 54 10.98 -0.95 28.90
N THR A 55 9.92 -1.22 29.68
CA THR A 55 9.76 -0.65 31.03
C THR A 55 10.77 -1.22 32.03
N LEU A 56 11.28 -2.42 31.75
CA LEU A 56 12.36 -3.07 32.49
C LEU A 56 13.76 -2.67 31.99
N GLY A 57 13.85 -1.82 30.97
CA GLY A 57 15.11 -1.31 30.42
C GLY A 57 15.77 -2.23 29.39
N TRP A 58 15.00 -3.05 28.68
CA TRP A 58 15.48 -4.02 27.70
C TRP A 58 14.81 -3.81 26.34
N VAL A 59 15.56 -4.04 25.26
CA VAL A 59 15.08 -4.04 23.87
C VAL A 59 15.38 -5.41 23.27
N ARG A 60 14.39 -6.03 22.66
CA ARG A 60 14.55 -7.31 21.97
C ARG A 60 15.17 -7.08 20.59
N ILE A 61 16.43 -7.43 20.41
CA ILE A 61 17.14 -7.21 19.13
C ILE A 61 16.95 -8.36 18.13
N ASN A 62 16.64 -9.56 18.62
CA ASN A 62 16.29 -10.72 17.79
C ASN A 62 15.47 -11.75 18.60
N ARG A 63 15.20 -12.92 18.03
CA ARG A 63 14.37 -13.95 18.68
C ARG A 63 14.92 -14.41 20.03
N LEU A 64 16.23 -14.34 20.25
CA LEU A 64 16.93 -14.97 21.38
C LEU A 64 17.64 -13.98 22.32
N GLN A 65 17.87 -12.75 21.88
CA GLN A 65 18.73 -11.78 22.58
C GLN A 65 18.01 -10.48 22.90
N TYR A 66 18.39 -9.92 24.05
CA TYR A 66 17.97 -8.64 24.57
C TYR A 66 19.19 -7.75 24.80
N LEU A 67 19.05 -6.47 24.51
CA LEU A 67 20.05 -5.45 24.72
C LEU A 67 19.50 -4.40 25.69
N PRO A 68 20.30 -3.87 26.64
CA PRO A 68 19.84 -2.80 27.50
C PRO A 68 19.45 -1.54 26.74
N LEU A 69 18.29 -0.99 27.06
CA LEU A 69 17.71 0.20 26.42
C LEU A 69 18.69 1.39 26.46
N ARG A 70 19.47 1.54 27.53
CA ARG A 70 20.51 2.59 27.63
C ARG A 70 21.51 2.54 26.49
N LEU A 71 21.90 1.35 26.02
CA LEU A 71 22.87 1.20 24.95
C LEU A 71 22.26 1.47 23.57
N VAL A 72 20.97 1.17 23.42
CA VAL A 72 20.21 1.49 22.21
C VAL A 72 20.07 3.00 22.05
N LEU A 73 19.74 3.68 23.15
CA LEU A 73 19.46 5.12 23.15
C LEU A 73 20.73 5.99 23.20
N ASP A 74 21.82 5.54 23.82
CA ASP A 74 23.02 6.37 23.94
C ASP A 74 23.64 6.68 22.57
N GLY A 75 23.88 7.97 22.33
CA GLY A 75 24.39 8.51 21.06
C GLY A 75 23.38 8.47 19.91
N LEU A 76 22.15 7.99 20.13
CA LEU A 76 21.14 7.90 19.08
C LEU A 76 20.76 9.30 18.60
N ARG A 77 20.73 9.46 17.28
CA ARG A 77 20.32 10.68 16.60
C ARG A 77 19.08 10.43 15.75
N PHE A 78 18.11 11.32 15.88
CA PHE A 78 16.89 11.30 15.08
C PHE A 78 16.42 12.73 14.77
N ARG A 79 15.45 12.84 13.86
CA ARG A 79 14.90 14.11 13.39
C ARG A 79 13.45 14.22 13.79
N CYS A 80 13.02 15.42 14.16
CA CYS A 80 11.61 15.77 14.29
C CYS A 80 11.27 16.85 13.26
N TRP A 81 10.08 16.73 12.67
CA TRP A 81 9.45 17.77 11.85
C TRP A 81 8.21 18.28 12.56
N PRO A 82 8.30 19.44 13.24
CA PRO A 82 7.12 20.05 13.85
C PRO A 82 6.07 20.38 12.79
N ARG A 83 4.80 20.14 13.11
CA ARG A 83 3.68 20.50 12.23
C ARG A 83 3.47 22.01 12.23
N PRO A 84 2.81 22.60 11.21
CA PRO A 84 2.48 24.03 11.20
C PRO A 84 1.76 24.48 12.48
N GLN A 85 0.86 23.65 13.01
CA GLN A 85 0.16 23.91 14.28
C GLN A 85 1.12 23.92 15.48
N ASP A 86 2.06 22.97 15.54
CA ASP A 86 3.05 22.87 16.62
C ASP A 86 3.92 24.15 16.68
N ILE A 87 4.29 24.68 15.50
CA ILE A 87 5.04 25.92 15.34
C ILE A 87 4.20 27.12 15.77
N ALA A 88 2.96 27.22 15.28
CA ALA A 88 2.04 28.32 15.58
C ALA A 88 1.72 28.42 17.08
N GLU A 89 1.50 27.29 17.75
CA GLU A 89 1.24 27.24 19.19
C GLU A 89 2.53 27.33 20.03
N GLY A 90 3.69 27.15 19.39
CA GLY A 90 5.00 27.11 20.02
C GLY A 90 5.12 25.95 21.01
N ARG A 91 4.57 24.79 20.66
CA ARG A 91 4.56 23.57 21.47
C ARG A 91 4.94 22.38 20.62
N LEU A 92 5.87 21.56 21.09
CA LEU A 92 6.21 20.29 20.43
C LEU A 92 5.63 19.11 21.23
N PRO A 93 4.60 18.41 20.74
CA PRO A 93 4.09 17.20 21.39
C PRO A 93 5.18 16.15 21.60
N ILE A 94 5.12 15.45 22.74
CA ILE A 94 6.04 14.34 23.05
C ILE A 94 5.91 13.19 22.04
N ALA A 95 4.80 13.08 21.31
CA ALA A 95 4.61 12.11 20.24
C ALA A 95 5.73 12.16 19.18
N HIS A 96 6.28 13.36 18.87
CA HIS A 96 7.42 13.52 17.97
C HIS A 96 8.70 12.84 18.46
N LEU A 97 8.81 12.60 19.77
CA LEU A 97 9.98 11.99 20.41
C LEU A 97 9.82 10.48 20.59
N ARG A 98 8.65 9.92 20.30
CA ARG A 98 8.41 8.48 20.41
C ARG A 98 9.11 7.73 19.26
N PRO A 99 9.58 6.49 19.50
CA PRO A 99 9.61 5.79 20.80
C PRO A 99 10.87 6.06 21.64
N PHE A 100 11.71 7.02 21.24
CA PHE A 100 13.00 7.26 21.88
C PHE A 100 12.90 7.99 23.23
N ALA A 101 11.82 8.73 23.46
CA ALA A 101 11.47 9.33 24.74
C ALA A 101 9.95 9.37 24.96
N GLY A 102 9.53 9.60 26.22
CA GLY A 102 8.11 9.71 26.56
C GLY A 102 7.35 8.38 26.54
N LEU A 103 8.05 7.27 26.81
CA LEU A 103 7.48 5.93 26.93
C LEU A 103 6.54 5.83 28.14
N ARG A 104 5.48 5.01 28.03
CA ARG A 104 4.51 4.81 29.11
C ARG A 104 5.24 4.41 30.40
N ARG A 105 4.91 5.06 31.51
CA ARG A 105 5.46 4.81 32.87
C ARG A 105 6.94 5.18 33.06
N GLN A 106 7.59 5.85 32.11
CA GLN A 106 8.90 6.47 32.32
C GLN A 106 8.76 7.96 32.71
N PRO A 107 9.69 8.51 33.50
CA PRO A 107 9.71 9.94 33.77
C PRO A 107 9.94 10.73 32.48
N LEU A 108 9.36 11.93 32.41
CA LEU A 108 9.55 12.83 31.27
C LEU A 108 11.06 13.11 31.05
N PRO A 109 11.49 13.19 29.77
CA PRO A 109 12.89 13.46 29.44
C PRO A 109 13.31 14.86 29.91
N ILE A 110 14.60 15.01 30.22
CA ILE A 110 15.20 16.36 30.25
C ILE A 110 15.58 16.71 28.82
N ILE A 111 15.23 17.91 28.39
CA ILE A 111 15.51 18.40 27.05
C ILE A 111 16.33 19.68 27.18
N TYR A 112 17.44 19.76 26.46
CA TYR A 112 18.33 20.91 26.38
C TYR A 112 18.27 21.53 24.98
N ASP A 113 18.34 22.85 24.89
CA ASP A 113 18.65 23.53 23.62
C ASP A 113 20.17 23.53 23.35
N GLU A 114 20.55 24.05 22.19
CA GLU A 114 21.95 24.13 21.76
C GLU A 114 22.83 25.05 22.62
N GLN A 115 22.25 25.89 23.48
CA GLN A 115 22.95 26.69 24.48
C GLN A 115 23.02 26.00 25.86
N GLY A 116 22.46 24.79 25.98
CA GLY A 116 22.41 24.03 27.22
C GLY A 116 21.32 24.48 28.19
N ALA A 117 20.35 25.30 27.75
CA ALA A 117 19.21 25.68 28.56
C ALA A 117 18.14 24.59 28.54
N ILE A 118 17.51 24.32 29.69
CA ILE A 118 16.46 23.30 29.80
C ILE A 118 15.16 23.81 29.18
N LEU A 119 14.62 23.04 28.23
CA LEU A 119 13.29 23.25 27.65
C LEU A 119 12.24 22.56 28.53
N ALA A 120 11.24 23.33 28.97
CA ALA A 120 10.22 22.84 29.90
C ALA A 120 9.21 21.92 29.20
N VAL A 121 9.01 20.72 29.75
CA VAL A 121 7.92 19.83 29.34
C VAL A 121 6.69 20.14 30.20
N LYS A 122 5.57 20.45 29.54
CA LYS A 122 4.29 20.70 30.20
C LYS A 122 3.40 19.48 30.07
N GLU A 123 2.89 19.01 31.20
CA GLU A 123 1.89 17.95 31.24
C GLU A 123 0.55 18.44 30.67
N PRO A 124 -0.27 17.52 30.12
CA PRO A 124 -1.56 17.87 29.57
C PRO A 124 -2.50 18.38 30.66
N GLN A 125 -3.37 19.32 30.29
CA GLN A 125 -4.38 19.81 31.22
C GLN A 125 -5.48 18.75 31.36
N ALA A 126 -5.89 18.44 32.60
CA ALA A 126 -6.81 17.35 32.95
C ALA A 126 -8.24 17.43 32.35
N LYS A 127 -8.53 18.41 31.48
CA LYS A 127 -9.80 18.62 30.78
C LYS A 127 -9.63 19.04 29.32
N ALA A 128 -8.41 18.95 28.78
CA ALA A 128 -8.15 19.29 27.39
C ALA A 128 -8.54 18.13 26.48
N THR A 129 -9.29 18.41 25.43
CA THR A 129 -9.59 17.50 24.31
C THR A 129 -8.69 17.85 23.13
N GLY A 130 -8.52 16.92 22.18
CA GLY A 130 -7.68 17.12 21.00
C GLY A 130 -6.20 17.39 21.33
N PHE A 131 -5.54 18.25 20.55
CA PHE A 131 -4.12 18.57 20.63
C PHE A 131 -3.61 18.94 22.04
N ALA A 132 -4.43 19.62 22.85
CA ALA A 132 -4.05 20.07 24.19
C ALA A 132 -4.04 18.94 25.25
N SER A 133 -4.51 17.73 24.90
CA SER A 133 -4.46 16.52 25.73
C SER A 133 -3.08 15.85 25.77
N HIS A 134 -2.12 16.32 24.98
CA HIS A 134 -0.77 15.76 24.92
C HIS A 134 0.23 16.54 25.79
N ALA A 135 1.11 15.80 26.47
CA ALA A 135 2.32 16.39 27.03
C ALA A 135 3.16 17.00 25.89
N ALA A 136 3.68 18.20 26.10
CA ALA A 136 4.41 18.93 25.06
C ALA A 136 5.55 19.76 25.64
N VAL A 137 6.63 19.91 24.85
CA VAL A 137 7.74 20.81 25.13
C VAL A 137 7.33 22.24 24.79
N ASP A 138 7.59 23.19 25.69
CA ASP A 138 7.37 24.62 25.41
C ASP A 138 8.50 25.16 24.54
N MET A 139 8.20 25.32 23.25
CA MET A 139 9.17 25.72 22.22
C MET A 139 9.06 27.20 21.83
N ARG A 140 8.09 27.95 22.40
CA ARG A 140 7.80 29.34 21.99
C ARG A 140 9.04 30.22 21.85
N LYS A 141 9.87 30.29 22.90
CA LYS A 141 11.08 31.12 22.88
C LYS A 141 12.15 30.59 21.92
N TRP A 142 12.21 29.27 21.74
CA TRP A 142 13.19 28.63 20.89
C TRP A 142 12.84 28.79 19.40
N PHE A 143 11.58 28.57 19.03
CA PHE A 143 11.09 28.85 17.67
C PHE A 143 11.21 30.33 17.30
N GLN A 144 10.88 31.25 18.21
CA GLN A 144 11.06 32.68 17.98
C GLN A 144 12.52 33.07 17.74
N ARG A 145 13.45 32.47 18.49
CA ARG A 145 14.89 32.74 18.36
C ARG A 145 15.44 32.33 17.00
N HIS A 146 14.98 31.20 16.48
CA HIS A 146 15.44 30.64 15.20
C HIS A 146 14.62 31.08 13.99
N HIS A 147 13.59 31.89 14.19
CA HIS A 147 12.60 32.19 13.14
C HIS A 147 12.06 30.91 12.48
N PHE A 148 11.79 29.89 13.31
CA PHE A 148 11.47 28.55 12.87
C PHE A 148 10.23 28.54 11.97
N ALA A 149 10.36 27.95 10.78
CA ALA A 149 9.31 27.89 9.77
C ALA A 149 8.92 26.43 9.46
N ALA A 150 7.81 26.25 8.75
CA ALA A 150 7.42 24.93 8.26
C ALA A 150 8.52 24.37 7.33
N GLY A 151 8.85 23.08 7.49
CA GLY A 151 9.95 22.42 6.78
C GLY A 151 11.29 22.47 7.52
N ASP A 152 11.46 23.36 8.51
CA ASP A 152 12.61 23.32 9.38
C ASP A 152 12.58 22.09 10.29
N SER A 153 13.75 21.67 10.74
CA SER A 153 13.94 20.42 11.47
C SER A 153 14.54 20.65 12.84
N ILE A 154 14.19 19.77 13.77
CA ILE A 154 14.88 19.62 15.04
C ILE A 154 15.68 18.34 14.97
N LEU A 155 17.01 18.46 15.04
CA LEU A 155 17.90 17.31 15.21
C LEU A 155 17.99 17.02 16.70
N VAL A 156 17.75 15.76 17.07
CA VAL A 156 17.76 15.32 18.47
C VAL A 156 18.88 14.31 18.66
N GLU A 157 19.76 14.58 19.61
CA GLU A 157 20.76 13.63 20.09
C GLU A 157 20.40 13.19 21.51
N ILE A 158 20.41 11.88 21.74
CA ILE A 158 20.19 11.31 23.07
C ILE A 158 21.53 10.99 23.70
N ARG A 159 21.73 11.49 24.92
CA ARG A 159 22.85 11.11 25.79
C ARG A 159 22.30 10.40 27.00
N TYR A 160 22.73 9.16 27.21
CA TYR A 160 22.25 8.35 28.31
C TYR A 160 23.26 8.36 29.46
N GLN A 161 22.92 9.09 30.53
CA GLN A 161 23.67 9.02 31.78
C GLN A 161 22.93 8.15 32.79
N LYS A 162 22.17 8.77 33.71
CA LYS A 162 21.26 8.07 34.64
C LYS A 162 19.86 7.88 34.07
N ARG A 163 19.49 8.73 33.11
CA ARG A 163 18.23 8.77 32.38
C ARG A 163 18.51 9.37 30.99
N PRO A 164 17.63 9.19 30.01
CA PRO A 164 17.82 9.82 28.71
C PRO A 164 17.73 11.34 28.82
N GLU A 165 18.75 12.02 28.31
CA GLU A 165 18.79 13.46 28.11
C GLU A 165 18.81 13.76 26.62
N LEU A 166 17.92 14.65 26.17
CA LEU A 166 17.76 15.00 24.77
C LEU A 166 18.38 16.38 24.52
N TYR A 167 19.15 16.49 23.45
CA TYR A 167 19.80 17.72 23.04
C TYR A 167 19.24 18.13 21.67
N PHE A 168 18.52 19.25 21.64
CA PHE A 168 17.90 19.78 20.44
C PHE A 168 18.86 20.70 19.71
N THR A 169 18.95 20.52 18.40
CA THR A 169 19.70 21.41 17.50
C THR A 169 18.80 21.81 16.35
N TYR A 170 18.79 23.09 16.02
CA TYR A 170 18.06 23.63 14.88
C TYR A 170 18.76 23.28 13.56
N GLU A 171 17.99 22.83 12.58
CA GLU A 171 18.43 22.73 11.19
C GLU A 171 17.39 23.39 10.27
N PRO A 172 17.78 24.41 9.47
CA PRO A 172 16.86 25.02 8.52
C PRO A 172 16.56 24.06 7.37
N ALA A 173 15.38 24.19 6.75
CA ALA A 173 14.94 23.36 5.62
C ALA A 173 15.98 23.33 4.48
N SER A 174 16.65 24.45 4.21
CA SER A 174 17.67 24.58 3.16
C SER A 174 18.98 23.85 3.47
N ALA A 175 19.24 23.48 4.73
CA ALA A 175 20.42 22.72 5.13
C ALA A 175 20.19 21.20 5.09
N PHE A 176 18.93 20.77 4.91
CA PHE A 176 18.59 19.35 4.85
C PHE A 176 19.20 18.68 3.61
N GLN A 177 19.94 17.58 3.83
CA GLN A 177 20.62 16.83 2.77
C GLN A 177 19.81 15.58 2.40
N ALA A 178 18.74 15.73 1.62
CA ALA A 178 17.85 14.63 1.21
C ALA A 178 18.62 13.44 0.60
N SER A 179 19.49 13.71 -0.38
CA SER A 179 20.27 12.67 -1.09
C SER A 179 21.20 11.86 -0.18
N ARG A 180 21.56 12.38 1.00
CA ARG A 180 22.42 11.68 1.96
C ARG A 180 21.65 10.67 2.81
N VAL A 181 20.34 10.82 2.92
CA VAL A 181 19.51 10.03 3.82
C VAL A 181 18.57 9.06 3.09
N ASP A 182 18.47 9.12 1.76
CA ASP A 182 17.55 8.27 1.00
C ASP A 182 17.81 6.76 1.20
N GLU A 183 19.08 6.34 1.24
CA GLU A 183 19.42 4.93 1.52
C GLU A 183 19.04 4.53 2.96
N GLN A 184 19.27 5.42 3.93
CA GLN A 184 18.90 5.22 5.32
C GLN A 184 17.39 5.12 5.49
N ASP A 185 16.63 6.03 4.87
CA ASP A 185 15.17 6.09 4.94
C ASP A 185 14.57 4.83 4.33
N ARG A 186 15.06 4.40 3.15
CA ARG A 186 14.65 3.15 2.51
C ARG A 186 14.97 1.93 3.37
N ALA A 187 16.17 1.88 3.97
CA ALA A 187 16.57 0.78 4.86
C ALA A 187 15.70 0.71 6.12
N LEU A 188 15.35 1.85 6.71
CA LEU A 188 14.46 1.93 7.87
C LEU A 188 13.05 1.44 7.49
N LEU A 189 12.48 1.93 6.39
CA LEU A 189 11.14 1.58 5.95
C LEU A 189 11.00 0.07 5.67
N GLN A 190 11.95 -0.51 4.93
CA GLN A 190 11.95 -1.95 4.65
C GLN A 190 12.11 -2.78 5.92
N ALA A 191 12.88 -2.30 6.91
CA ALA A 191 12.99 -2.97 8.19
C ALA A 191 11.71 -2.90 9.02
N ILE A 192 10.96 -1.80 8.94
CA ILE A 192 9.64 -1.65 9.59
C ILE A 192 8.65 -2.63 8.97
N VAL A 193 8.48 -2.61 7.64
CA VAL A 193 7.58 -3.53 6.92
C VAL A 193 7.86 -4.99 7.27
N LYS A 194 9.13 -5.38 7.31
CA LYS A 194 9.54 -6.73 7.68
C LYS A 194 9.18 -7.12 9.13
N GLN A 195 9.16 -6.16 10.06
CA GLN A 195 8.91 -6.42 11.47
C GLN A 195 7.45 -6.31 11.88
N VAL A 196 6.65 -5.49 11.20
CA VAL A 196 5.26 -5.28 11.60
C VAL A 196 4.43 -6.54 11.40
N ASP A 197 4.69 -7.36 10.36
CA ASP A 197 3.96 -8.59 10.02
C ASP A 197 2.43 -8.49 10.21
N ALA A 198 1.71 -9.62 10.30
CA ALA A 198 0.25 -9.60 10.48
C ALA A 198 -0.11 -9.16 11.91
N GLY A 199 -0.86 -8.07 12.03
CA GLY A 199 -1.42 -7.55 13.28
C GLY A 199 -0.86 -6.20 13.74
N MET A 200 -1.39 -5.69 14.85
CA MET A 200 -0.98 -4.41 15.45
C MET A 200 0.19 -4.60 16.43
N LYS A 201 1.23 -3.78 16.30
CA LYS A 201 2.42 -3.79 17.18
C LYS A 201 2.73 -2.41 17.74
N PRO A 202 3.15 -2.30 19.02
CA PRO A 202 3.67 -1.04 19.55
C PRO A 202 4.89 -0.56 18.77
N CYS A 203 4.93 0.73 18.43
CA CYS A 203 6.02 1.33 17.66
C CYS A 203 7.38 1.13 18.33
N GLU A 204 7.43 1.13 19.67
CA GLU A 204 8.65 0.91 20.43
C GLU A 204 9.20 -0.52 20.31
N GLU A 205 8.35 -1.52 20.04
CA GLU A 205 8.77 -2.90 19.79
C GLU A 205 9.33 -3.11 18.38
N VAL A 206 9.07 -2.19 17.46
CA VAL A 206 9.49 -2.26 16.06
C VAL A 206 10.68 -1.32 15.80
N ILE A 207 10.54 -0.04 16.14
CA ILE A 207 11.53 1.00 15.81
C ILE A 207 12.80 0.85 16.65
N LEU A 208 12.71 0.58 17.95
CA LEU A 208 13.90 0.50 18.81
C LEU A 208 14.86 -0.65 18.40
N PRO A 209 14.39 -1.88 18.08
CA PRO A 209 15.27 -2.93 17.58
C PRO A 209 15.96 -2.60 16.25
N ILE A 210 15.26 -1.92 15.33
CA ILE A 210 15.84 -1.49 14.05
C ILE A 210 16.99 -0.52 14.33
N PHE A 211 16.74 0.52 15.14
CA PHE A 211 17.77 1.48 15.51
C PHE A 211 18.92 0.84 16.30
N ALA A 212 18.65 -0.15 17.15
CA ALA A 212 19.69 -0.86 17.93
C ALA A 212 20.72 -1.56 17.04
N SER A 213 20.31 -2.02 15.86
CA SER A 213 21.17 -2.74 14.89
C SER A 213 21.68 -1.85 13.75
N ALA A 214 21.15 -0.64 13.60
CA ALA A 214 21.48 0.26 12.51
C ALA A 214 22.86 0.95 12.71
N PRO A 215 23.81 0.80 11.77
CA PRO A 215 25.12 1.46 11.88
C PRO A 215 25.01 3.00 11.75
N TRP A 216 23.99 3.48 11.05
CA TRP A 216 23.73 4.90 10.82
C TRP A 216 23.04 5.62 12.01
N ARG A 217 22.65 4.90 13.07
CA ARG A 217 21.86 5.45 14.20
C ARG A 217 22.51 6.63 14.95
N THR A 218 23.84 6.78 14.85
CA THR A 218 24.62 7.86 15.50
C THR A 218 25.08 8.93 14.51
N GLY A 219 24.75 8.77 13.23
CA GLY A 219 25.17 9.65 12.15
C GLY A 219 24.27 10.87 11.95
N TYR A 220 24.25 11.37 10.72
CA TYR A 220 23.29 12.40 10.31
C TYR A 220 21.90 11.77 10.19
N PRO A 221 20.87 12.26 10.90
CA PRO A 221 19.59 11.56 10.95
C PRO A 221 18.76 11.80 9.68
N GLY A 222 18.14 10.72 9.21
CA GLY A 222 17.16 10.71 8.13
C GLY A 222 15.85 11.40 8.47
N ARG A 223 14.83 11.15 7.64
CA ARG A 223 13.48 11.70 7.85
C ARG A 223 12.86 11.07 9.11
N PRO A 224 11.93 11.76 9.81
CA PRO A 224 11.30 11.18 10.98
C PRO A 224 10.49 9.95 10.58
N TRP A 225 10.63 8.86 11.33
CA TRP A 225 10.03 7.57 10.98
C TRP A 225 8.51 7.64 10.86
N GLN A 226 7.86 8.51 11.64
CA GLN A 226 6.40 8.71 11.59
C GLN A 226 5.97 9.17 10.19
N TYR A 227 6.69 10.12 9.60
CA TYR A 227 6.40 10.60 8.25
C TYR A 227 6.71 9.55 7.18
N LEU A 228 7.76 8.73 7.39
CA LEU A 228 8.07 7.63 6.48
C LEU A 228 6.95 6.59 6.49
N VAL A 229 6.44 6.21 7.66
CA VAL A 229 5.33 5.26 7.81
C VAL A 229 4.05 5.82 7.19
N LEU A 230 3.69 7.07 7.49
CA LEU A 230 2.48 7.67 6.92
C LEU A 230 2.54 7.88 5.40
N SER A 231 3.75 7.83 4.81
CA SER A 231 3.95 7.98 3.37
C SER A 231 4.02 6.63 2.63
N ASP A 232 3.97 5.50 3.35
CA ASP A 232 4.07 4.16 2.77
C ASP A 232 2.72 3.44 2.88
N PRO A 233 2.07 3.06 1.77
CA PRO A 233 0.73 2.47 1.78
C PRO A 233 0.68 1.08 2.43
N ARG A 234 1.84 0.42 2.63
CA ARG A 234 1.91 -0.89 3.28
C ARG A 234 1.81 -0.80 4.79
N LEU A 235 1.77 0.40 5.37
CA LEU A 235 1.82 0.60 6.81
C LEU A 235 0.78 1.62 7.28
N TYR A 236 0.24 1.37 8.46
CA TYR A 236 -0.61 2.29 9.19
C TYR A 236 0.02 2.66 10.53
N LEU A 237 -0.06 3.95 10.86
CA LEU A 237 0.26 4.47 12.19
C LEU A 237 -1.06 4.83 12.90
N ILE A 238 -1.39 4.08 13.95
CA ILE A 238 -2.63 4.23 14.71
C ILE A 238 -2.30 4.88 16.06
N GLU A 239 -3.03 5.95 16.41
CA GLU A 239 -2.91 6.69 17.68
C GLU A 239 -1.45 7.05 18.08
N ASP A 240 -0.62 7.46 17.13
CA ASP A 240 0.80 7.84 17.33
C ASP A 240 1.67 6.78 18.04
N SER A 241 1.23 5.52 18.10
CA SER A 241 1.86 4.52 18.96
C SER A 241 1.78 3.08 18.49
N LEU A 242 0.83 2.73 17.63
CA LEU A 242 0.67 1.38 17.09
C LEU A 242 0.98 1.39 15.59
N LEU A 243 1.68 0.35 15.15
CA LEU A 243 1.99 0.07 13.75
C LEU A 243 1.22 -1.15 13.30
N GLN A 244 0.65 -1.09 12.10
CA GLN A 244 -0.01 -2.23 11.46
C GLN A 244 0.41 -2.29 9.99
N ALA A 245 0.61 -3.50 9.46
CA ALA A 245 0.82 -3.69 8.04
C ALA A 245 -0.55 -3.67 7.33
N TYR A 246 -0.58 -3.15 6.10
CA TYR A 246 -1.77 -3.25 5.27
C TYR A 246 -2.16 -4.73 5.12
N ASP A 247 -3.40 -5.04 5.45
CA ASP A 247 -3.99 -6.37 5.32
C ASP A 247 -5.28 -6.24 4.50
N PRO A 248 -5.32 -6.77 3.26
CA PRO A 248 -6.48 -6.66 2.39
C PRO A 248 -7.69 -7.46 2.90
N TYR A 249 -7.51 -8.35 3.89
CA TYR A 249 -8.59 -9.17 4.44
C TYR A 249 -9.09 -8.68 5.81
N PHE A 250 -8.36 -7.77 6.48
CA PHE A 250 -8.70 -7.35 7.85
C PHE A 250 -8.12 -5.98 8.23
N ASP A 251 -8.81 -4.89 7.82
CA ASP A 251 -8.32 -3.51 7.98
C ASP A 251 -8.87 -2.80 9.24
N ILE A 252 -8.57 -3.33 10.43
CA ILE A 252 -8.86 -2.65 11.71
C ILE A 252 -8.21 -1.25 11.76
N GLY A 253 -7.02 -1.11 11.17
CA GLY A 253 -6.26 0.14 11.19
C GLY A 253 -7.01 1.28 10.51
N ARG A 254 -7.54 1.05 9.31
CA ARG A 254 -8.37 2.02 8.58
C ARG A 254 -9.67 2.32 9.31
N LEU A 255 -10.35 1.31 9.88
CA LEU A 255 -11.58 1.52 10.65
C LEU A 255 -11.35 2.37 11.91
N LEU A 256 -10.25 2.14 12.64
CA LEU A 256 -9.87 2.95 13.79
C LEU A 256 -9.49 4.37 13.38
N LEU A 257 -8.77 4.55 12.28
CA LEU A 257 -8.39 5.85 11.74
C LEU A 257 -9.61 6.67 11.26
N GLN A 258 -10.63 6.02 10.70
CA GLN A 258 -11.89 6.67 10.30
C GLN A 258 -12.71 7.17 11.50
N GLY A 259 -12.56 6.54 12.67
CA GLY A 259 -13.22 6.95 13.90
C GLY A 259 -12.48 8.05 14.68
N THR A 260 -11.19 8.28 14.41
CA THR A 260 -10.38 9.29 15.10
C THR A 260 -10.42 10.63 14.38
N SER A 261 -10.76 11.71 15.09
CA SER A 261 -10.63 13.06 14.56
C SER A 261 -9.14 13.41 14.35
N SER A 262 -8.83 14.17 13.30
CA SER A 262 -7.48 14.72 13.06
C SER A 262 -6.94 15.57 14.22
N ASP A 263 -7.84 16.05 15.08
CA ASP A 263 -7.49 16.83 16.27
C ASP A 263 -7.02 15.96 17.46
N ASP A 264 -7.37 14.68 17.46
CA ASP A 264 -7.12 13.76 18.58
C ASP A 264 -5.76 13.05 18.49
N VAL A 265 -5.11 13.06 17.32
CA VAL A 265 -3.79 12.46 17.08
C VAL A 265 -2.80 13.47 16.52
N VAL A 266 -1.51 13.29 16.82
CA VAL A 266 -0.44 14.17 16.31
C VAL A 266 -0.13 13.82 14.85
N PHE A 267 -0.15 12.55 14.49
CA PHE A 267 0.19 12.03 13.18
C PHE A 267 -1.04 11.41 12.52
N HIS A 268 -1.64 12.14 11.56
CA HIS A 268 -2.80 11.70 10.78
C HIS A 268 -2.45 11.70 9.28
N PRO A 269 -2.91 10.72 8.47
CA PRO A 269 -2.62 10.65 7.04
C PRO A 269 -2.95 11.95 6.27
N SER A 270 -4.10 12.57 6.55
CA SER A 270 -4.50 13.84 5.91
C SER A 270 -3.58 15.04 6.20
N LEU A 271 -2.70 14.95 7.22
CA LEU A 271 -1.71 15.98 7.54
C LEU A 271 -0.41 15.81 6.75
N VAL A 272 -0.17 14.64 6.17
CA VAL A 272 1.01 14.36 5.34
C VAL A 272 0.91 15.03 3.98
N GLU A 273 -0.29 15.17 3.41
CA GLU A 273 -0.51 15.98 2.21
C GLU A 273 -0.05 17.43 2.38
N GLN A 274 -0.19 18.01 3.58
CA GLN A 274 0.26 19.38 3.88
C GLN A 274 1.78 19.48 4.09
N ALA A 275 2.42 18.42 4.61
CA ALA A 275 3.87 18.38 4.80
C ALA A 275 4.62 18.01 3.50
N GLN A 276 4.00 17.18 2.64
CA GLN A 276 4.50 16.79 1.32
C GLN A 276 4.17 17.82 0.22
N GLN A 277 3.29 18.79 0.49
CA GLN A 277 3.06 19.95 -0.40
C GLN A 277 4.27 20.87 -0.53
N VAL A 278 5.34 20.66 0.25
CA VAL A 278 6.70 21.04 -0.16
C VAL A 278 7.19 19.99 -1.16
N GLN A 279 6.56 19.99 -2.34
CA GLN A 279 6.79 19.01 -3.38
C GLN A 279 8.24 19.04 -3.85
N THR A 280 8.82 17.85 -3.93
CA THR A 280 9.94 17.53 -4.79
C THR A 280 9.64 18.04 -6.21
N PRO A 281 10.53 18.80 -6.88
CA PRO A 281 10.30 19.31 -8.23
C PRO A 281 9.94 18.24 -9.27
N ALA A 282 10.21 16.96 -8.99
CA ALA A 282 9.82 15.81 -9.80
C ALA A 282 8.30 15.54 -9.83
N LYS A 283 7.56 15.71 -8.73
CA LYS A 283 6.10 15.42 -8.69
C LYS A 283 5.30 16.48 -9.45
N GLN A 284 5.64 17.76 -9.28
CA GLN A 284 5.01 18.84 -10.05
C GLN A 284 5.25 18.66 -11.55
N SER A 285 6.47 18.25 -11.95
CA SER A 285 6.79 17.99 -13.35
C SER A 285 5.91 16.90 -13.98
N VAL A 286 5.53 15.86 -13.23
CA VAL A 286 4.67 14.78 -13.73
C VAL A 286 3.21 15.22 -13.78
N ILE A 287 2.75 16.01 -12.81
CA ILE A 287 1.40 16.62 -12.84
C ILE A 287 1.27 17.55 -14.06
N ASP A 288 2.29 18.35 -14.34
CA ASP A 288 2.34 19.24 -15.50
C ASP A 288 2.34 18.42 -16.82
N GLU A 289 3.05 17.29 -16.85
CA GLU A 289 3.09 16.36 -17.99
C GLU A 289 1.72 15.70 -18.26
N ILE A 290 1.05 15.20 -17.22
CA ILE A 290 -0.34 14.67 -17.29
C ILE A 290 -1.28 15.75 -17.83
N THR A 291 -1.23 16.95 -17.24
CA THR A 291 -2.11 18.06 -17.61
C THR A 291 -1.92 18.47 -19.07
N ALA A 292 -0.66 18.55 -19.53
CA ALA A 292 -0.34 18.89 -20.91
C ALA A 292 -0.85 17.85 -21.91
N LEU A 293 -0.66 16.56 -21.62
CA LEU A 293 -1.14 15.48 -22.48
C LEU A 293 -2.67 15.48 -22.57
N GLN A 294 -3.37 15.67 -21.45
CA GLN A 294 -4.83 15.75 -21.45
C GLN A 294 -5.36 16.94 -22.26
N GLN A 295 -4.73 18.11 -22.15
CA GLN A 295 -5.11 19.27 -22.95
C GLN A 295 -4.90 19.00 -24.45
N GLU A 296 -3.83 18.31 -24.82
CA GLU A 296 -3.53 17.95 -26.20
C GLU A 296 -4.56 16.96 -26.78
N ILE A 297 -4.90 15.92 -26.01
CA ILE A 297 -5.93 14.93 -26.38
C ILE A 297 -7.29 15.63 -26.51
N GLN A 298 -7.65 16.48 -25.55
CA GLN A 298 -8.92 17.20 -25.57
C GLN A 298 -9.01 18.18 -26.75
N HIS A 299 -7.91 18.85 -27.09
CA HIS A 299 -7.84 19.73 -28.25
C HIS A 299 -8.08 18.94 -29.55
N SER A 300 -7.43 17.78 -29.67
CA SER A 300 -7.58 16.91 -30.84
C SER A 300 -9.02 16.39 -30.97
N ARG A 301 -9.61 15.94 -29.86
CA ARG A 301 -11.03 15.55 -29.75
C ARG A 301 -11.98 16.64 -30.22
N THR A 302 -11.75 17.87 -29.79
CA THR A 302 -12.54 19.03 -30.20
C THR A 302 -12.44 19.28 -31.71
N GLN A 303 -11.26 19.12 -32.31
CA GLN A 303 -11.08 19.27 -33.75
C GLN A 303 -11.86 18.20 -34.54
N ASP A 304 -11.83 16.95 -34.10
CA ASP A 304 -12.52 15.87 -34.82
C ASP A 304 -14.04 15.92 -34.63
N GLN A 305 -14.51 16.41 -33.48
CA GLN A 305 -15.93 16.76 -33.31
C GLN A 305 -16.36 17.87 -34.29
N GLN A 306 -15.55 18.93 -34.43
CA GLN A 306 -15.81 20.01 -35.39
C GLN A 306 -15.76 19.52 -36.85
N ALA A 307 -14.96 18.50 -37.14
CA ALA A 307 -14.91 17.85 -38.45
C ALA A 307 -16.09 16.89 -38.71
N GLY A 308 -16.99 16.71 -37.74
CA GLY A 308 -18.16 15.84 -37.85
C GLY A 308 -17.82 14.34 -37.83
N LEU A 309 -16.65 13.97 -37.29
CA LEU A 309 -16.21 12.58 -37.17
C LEU A 309 -16.78 11.87 -35.93
N TRP A 310 -17.24 12.66 -34.96
CA TRP A 310 -17.72 12.21 -33.66
C TRP A 310 -18.72 13.22 -33.09
N ASN A 311 -19.70 12.74 -32.34
CA ASN A 311 -20.74 13.56 -31.69
C ASN A 311 -20.22 14.26 -30.41
N GLY A 312 -19.13 13.79 -29.82
CA GLY A 312 -18.54 14.33 -28.59
C GLY A 312 -18.81 13.51 -27.33
N ASP A 313 -19.56 12.41 -27.45
CA ASP A 313 -19.88 11.53 -26.33
C ASP A 313 -18.84 10.42 -26.21
N LEU A 314 -18.13 10.35 -25.08
CA LEU A 314 -17.18 9.27 -24.80
C LEU A 314 -17.96 8.03 -24.40
N SER A 315 -17.57 6.89 -24.96
CA SER A 315 -18.04 5.61 -24.43
C SER A 315 -17.28 5.26 -23.15
N ARG A 316 -17.92 4.46 -22.28
CA ARG A 316 -17.42 4.12 -20.93
C ARG A 316 -17.86 2.74 -20.47
N GLU A 317 -18.31 1.88 -21.38
CA GLU A 317 -18.90 0.59 -20.99
C GLU A 317 -17.87 -0.31 -20.29
N SER A 318 -16.59 -0.23 -20.68
CA SER A 318 -15.52 -0.96 -19.98
C SER A 318 -15.27 -0.43 -18.57
N ARG A 319 -15.36 0.89 -18.38
CA ARG A 319 -15.26 1.52 -17.06
C ARG A 319 -16.43 1.15 -16.15
N VAL A 320 -17.65 1.09 -16.68
CA VAL A 320 -18.83 0.69 -15.89
C VAL A 320 -18.68 -0.75 -15.42
N ALA A 321 -18.15 -1.64 -16.28
CA ALA A 321 -17.83 -3.01 -15.89
C ALA A 321 -16.74 -3.07 -14.79
N ASP A 322 -15.70 -2.23 -14.88
CA ASP A 322 -14.68 -2.12 -13.82
C ASP A 322 -15.30 -1.70 -12.47
N GLU A 323 -16.21 -0.72 -12.47
CA GLU A 323 -16.92 -0.28 -11.25
C GLU A 323 -17.88 -1.32 -10.69
N GLU A 324 -18.56 -2.08 -11.56
CA GLU A 324 -19.44 -3.15 -11.14
C GLU A 324 -18.67 -4.34 -10.55
N GLU A 325 -17.47 -4.62 -11.06
CA GLU A 325 -16.54 -5.60 -10.47
C GLU A 325 -16.08 -5.13 -9.07
N ASP A 326 -15.60 -3.89 -8.95
CA ASP A 326 -15.17 -3.32 -7.65
C ASP A 326 -16.33 -3.27 -6.64
N HIS A 327 -17.53 -2.84 -7.06
CA HIS A 327 -18.72 -2.82 -6.21
C HIS A 327 -19.21 -4.23 -5.84
N PHE A 328 -19.07 -5.21 -6.72
CA PHE A 328 -19.41 -6.61 -6.42
C PHE A 328 -18.46 -7.17 -5.36
N TRP A 329 -17.15 -6.91 -5.47
CA TRP A 329 -16.17 -7.31 -4.47
C TRP A 329 -16.38 -6.58 -3.14
N ASP A 330 -16.64 -5.27 -3.15
CA ASP A 330 -17.00 -4.49 -1.96
C ASP A 330 -18.27 -5.03 -1.29
N THR A 331 -19.30 -5.37 -2.07
CA THR A 331 -20.56 -5.92 -1.54
C THR A 331 -20.39 -7.34 -1.00
N MET A 332 -19.57 -8.16 -1.64
CA MET A 332 -19.18 -9.48 -1.15
C MET A 332 -18.37 -9.38 0.14
N ASP A 333 -17.48 -8.39 0.26
CA ASP A 333 -16.67 -8.14 1.45
C ASP A 333 -17.54 -7.60 2.61
N GLU A 334 -18.57 -6.79 2.30
CA GLU A 334 -19.60 -6.35 3.26
C GLU A 334 -20.50 -7.52 3.70
N MET A 335 -20.78 -8.48 2.80
CA MET A 335 -21.58 -9.67 3.09
C MET A 335 -20.80 -10.74 3.85
N MET A 336 -19.48 -10.85 3.63
CA MET A 336 -18.57 -11.69 4.43
C MET A 336 -18.17 -11.01 5.74
N GLY A 337 -18.20 -9.67 5.77
CA GLY A 337 -17.94 -8.80 6.90
C GLY A 337 -19.20 -8.41 7.67
N VAL A 338 -20.12 -9.35 7.92
CA VAL A 338 -21.25 -9.13 8.83
C VAL A 338 -20.70 -8.61 10.17
N ALA A 339 -20.84 -7.30 10.36
CA ALA A 339 -20.41 -6.60 11.55
C ALA A 339 -21.13 -7.20 12.76
N ILE A 340 -20.43 -8.06 13.50
CA ILE A 340 -20.94 -8.59 14.76
C ILE A 340 -21.00 -7.39 15.71
N ASN A 341 -22.20 -6.85 15.89
CA ASN A 341 -22.44 -5.79 16.84
C ASN A 341 -22.04 -6.29 18.24
N MET A 342 -21.25 -5.52 19.00
CA MET A 342 -20.73 -5.94 20.32
C MET A 342 -21.87 -6.35 21.28
N ASP A 343 -23.04 -5.73 21.13
CA ASP A 343 -24.27 -6.07 21.87
C ASP A 343 -24.90 -7.40 21.44
N GLU A 344 -24.74 -7.79 20.18
CA GLU A 344 -25.18 -9.08 19.65
C GLU A 344 -24.19 -10.19 19.99
N MET A 345 -22.89 -9.92 19.95
CA MET A 345 -21.86 -10.85 20.43
C MET A 345 -22.05 -11.15 21.92
N THR A 346 -22.30 -10.12 22.72
CA THR A 346 -22.54 -10.29 24.17
C THR A 346 -23.83 -11.08 24.42
N ARG A 347 -24.89 -10.84 23.65
CA ARG A 347 -26.13 -11.63 23.72
C ARG A 347 -25.92 -13.08 23.28
N ALA A 348 -25.17 -13.32 22.21
CA ALA A 348 -24.86 -14.66 21.71
C ALA A 348 -24.00 -15.44 22.72
N VAL A 349 -23.02 -14.79 23.35
CA VAL A 349 -22.18 -15.39 24.40
C VAL A 349 -23.01 -15.74 25.64
N LEU A 350 -23.88 -14.83 26.11
CA LEU A 350 -24.78 -15.11 27.22
C LEU A 350 -25.74 -16.26 26.90
N ARG A 351 -26.30 -16.27 25.68
CA ARG A 351 -27.22 -17.31 25.23
C ARG A 351 -26.52 -18.67 25.07
N MET A 352 -25.28 -18.69 24.59
CA MET A 352 -24.45 -19.88 24.53
C MET A 352 -24.13 -20.41 25.95
N GLN A 353 -23.82 -19.51 26.90
CA GLN A 353 -23.60 -19.86 28.30
C GLN A 353 -24.86 -20.40 28.98
N GLU A 354 -26.07 -19.99 28.61
CA GLU A 354 -27.31 -20.56 29.16
C GLU A 354 -27.56 -22.02 28.73
N ILE A 355 -27.06 -22.41 27.55
CA ILE A 355 -27.44 -23.66 26.89
C ILE A 355 -26.40 -24.76 27.09
N LEU A 356 -25.12 -24.38 27.22
CA LEU A 356 -24.05 -25.35 27.43
C LEU A 356 -24.17 -26.02 28.81
N PRO A 357 -23.84 -27.32 28.94
CA PRO A 357 -23.80 -28.00 30.24
C PRO A 357 -22.86 -27.29 31.24
N PRO A 358 -23.18 -27.30 32.54
CA PRO A 358 -22.39 -26.58 33.55
C PRO A 358 -20.93 -27.07 33.62
N GLU A 359 -20.68 -28.34 33.30
CA GLU A 359 -19.32 -28.89 33.22
C GLU A 359 -18.51 -28.29 32.06
N VAL A 360 -19.17 -27.94 30.95
CA VAL A 360 -18.55 -27.34 29.76
C VAL A 360 -18.32 -25.84 29.97
N GLN A 361 -19.21 -25.15 30.69
CA GLN A 361 -19.02 -23.75 31.07
C GLN A 361 -17.80 -23.58 31.97
N GLN A 362 -17.62 -24.48 32.94
CA GLN A 362 -16.45 -24.46 33.81
C GLN A 362 -15.15 -24.71 33.02
N GLN A 363 -15.18 -25.66 32.08
CA GLN A 363 -14.05 -25.90 31.18
C GLN A 363 -13.73 -24.69 30.31
N LEU A 364 -14.74 -23.99 29.79
CA LEU A 364 -14.55 -22.78 28.99
C LEU A 364 -14.02 -21.60 29.80
N SER A 365 -14.40 -21.48 31.08
CA SER A 365 -13.89 -20.41 31.96
C SER A 365 -12.43 -20.58 32.37
N GLU A 366 -11.92 -21.81 32.33
CA GLU A 366 -10.55 -22.17 32.72
C GLU A 366 -9.63 -22.41 31.50
N ALA A 367 -10.20 -22.46 30.29
CA ALA A 367 -9.50 -22.76 29.05
C ALA A 367 -8.75 -21.55 28.46
N THR A 368 -7.64 -21.83 27.79
CA THR A 368 -6.99 -20.88 26.88
C THR A 368 -7.85 -20.66 25.62
N PRO A 369 -7.65 -19.57 24.84
CA PRO A 369 -8.44 -19.30 23.64
C PRO A 369 -8.45 -20.47 22.62
N GLU A 370 -7.31 -21.13 22.46
CA GLU A 370 -7.13 -22.27 21.57
C GLU A 370 -7.86 -23.53 22.08
N GLU A 371 -7.89 -23.76 23.40
CA GLU A 371 -8.64 -24.86 24.01
C GLU A 371 -10.15 -24.60 24.00
N ALA A 372 -10.56 -23.34 24.17
CA ALA A 372 -11.95 -22.93 24.09
C ALA A 372 -12.54 -23.18 22.70
N GLU A 373 -11.77 -22.94 21.63
CA GLU A 373 -12.16 -23.27 20.25
C GLU A 373 -12.45 -24.76 20.10
N VAL A 374 -11.53 -25.63 20.55
CA VAL A 374 -11.70 -27.10 20.49
C VAL A 374 -12.92 -27.58 21.31
N ILE A 375 -13.15 -26.97 22.47
CA ILE A 375 -14.31 -27.27 23.33
C ILE A 375 -15.62 -26.87 22.64
N LEU A 376 -15.68 -25.68 22.03
CA LEU A 376 -16.84 -25.18 21.32
C LEU A 376 -17.12 -25.98 20.04
N SER A 377 -16.09 -26.31 19.25
CA SER A 377 -16.24 -27.14 18.04
C SER A 377 -16.82 -28.52 18.35
N ARG A 378 -16.45 -29.13 19.48
CA ARG A 378 -17.06 -30.41 19.94
C ARG A 378 -18.54 -30.29 20.31
N HIS A 379 -18.98 -29.11 20.71
CA HIS A 379 -20.36 -28.83 21.09
C HIS A 379 -21.15 -28.10 20.00
N LEU A 380 -20.57 -27.88 18.82
CA LEU A 380 -21.20 -27.15 17.71
C LEU A 380 -22.51 -27.80 17.26
N ASN A 381 -22.52 -29.13 17.09
CA ASN A 381 -23.74 -29.88 16.71
C ASN A 381 -24.82 -29.80 17.80
N TYR A 382 -24.42 -29.70 19.06
CA TYR A 382 -25.34 -29.53 20.19
C TYR A 382 -25.95 -28.12 20.18
N LEU A 383 -25.13 -27.09 19.94
CA LEU A 383 -25.56 -25.70 19.83
C LEU A 383 -26.48 -25.49 18.61
N LEU A 384 -26.14 -26.07 17.44
CA LEU A 384 -26.98 -26.03 16.24
C LEU A 384 -28.38 -26.62 16.48
N ALA A 385 -28.49 -27.70 17.27
CA ALA A 385 -29.76 -28.35 17.57
C ALA A 385 -30.58 -27.64 18.65
N LYS A 386 -29.93 -26.94 19.59
CA LYS A 386 -30.59 -26.36 20.79
C LYS A 386 -30.78 -24.84 20.72
N ALA A 387 -29.96 -24.14 19.96
CA ALA A 387 -30.09 -22.72 19.66
C ALA A 387 -29.69 -22.43 18.21
N PRO A 388 -30.55 -22.81 17.25
CA PRO A 388 -30.34 -22.51 15.83
C PRO A 388 -30.35 -21.00 15.54
N ASP A 389 -30.89 -20.19 16.46
CA ASP A 389 -30.89 -18.72 16.44
C ASP A 389 -29.49 -18.11 16.66
N LEU A 390 -28.53 -18.87 17.18
CA LEU A 390 -27.12 -18.45 17.28
C LEU A 390 -26.37 -18.50 15.95
N PHE A 391 -27.00 -19.06 14.89
CA PHE A 391 -26.38 -19.23 13.59
C PHE A 391 -27.12 -18.38 12.56
N PRO A 392 -26.41 -17.54 11.78
CA PRO A 392 -27.02 -16.74 10.73
C PRO A 392 -27.72 -17.66 9.73
N ARG A 393 -28.96 -17.32 9.37
CA ARG A 393 -29.67 -17.99 8.29
C ARG A 393 -29.07 -17.49 6.98
N ILE A 394 -28.38 -18.38 6.27
CA ILE A 394 -27.97 -18.12 4.90
C ILE A 394 -29.24 -18.24 4.06
N ASP A 395 -29.95 -17.12 3.89
CA ASP A 395 -31.00 -17.01 2.88
C ASP A 395 -30.28 -16.90 1.53
N VAL A 396 -30.00 -18.05 0.91
CA VAL A 396 -29.52 -18.10 -0.47
C VAL A 396 -30.66 -17.49 -1.32
N PRO A 397 -30.48 -16.34 -1.97
CA PRO A 397 -31.51 -15.80 -2.84
C PRO A 397 -31.79 -16.85 -3.93
N PRO A 398 -33.04 -17.03 -4.36
CA PRO A 398 -33.32 -17.90 -5.49
C PRO A 398 -32.52 -17.36 -6.69
N MET A 399 -31.54 -18.15 -7.13
CA MET A 399 -30.83 -17.95 -8.39
C MET A 399 -31.88 -17.63 -9.45
N SER A 400 -31.95 -16.37 -9.86
CA SER A 400 -32.57 -16.03 -11.12
C SER A 400 -31.70 -16.72 -12.19
N PRO A 401 -32.29 -17.37 -13.19
CA PRO A 401 -31.52 -17.88 -14.32
C PRO A 401 -31.09 -16.68 -15.17
N SER A 402 -30.12 -15.91 -14.66
CA SER A 402 -29.38 -14.91 -15.42
C SER A 402 -28.20 -15.63 -16.04
N ASN A 403 -28.26 -15.73 -17.36
CA ASN A 403 -27.36 -16.45 -18.24
C ASN A 403 -26.04 -15.67 -18.43
N ASN A 404 -25.35 -15.33 -17.34
CA ASN A 404 -24.01 -14.76 -17.40
C ASN A 404 -23.05 -15.67 -16.63
N SER A 405 -22.26 -16.43 -17.39
CA SER A 405 -21.06 -17.08 -16.89
C SER A 405 -20.03 -15.98 -16.60
N TRP A 406 -19.87 -15.60 -15.34
CA TRP A 406 -18.76 -14.77 -14.91
C TRP A 406 -17.53 -15.67 -14.82
N ILE A 407 -16.82 -15.82 -15.94
CA ILE A 407 -15.51 -16.44 -15.97
C ILE A 407 -14.56 -15.56 -15.16
N THR A 408 -14.00 -16.18 -14.14
CA THR A 408 -13.10 -15.61 -13.15
C THR A 408 -11.76 -15.19 -13.77
N LYS A 409 -11.19 -14.11 -13.22
CA LYS A 409 -9.91 -13.45 -13.55
C LYS A 409 -8.64 -14.30 -13.32
N HIS A 410 -8.72 -15.62 -13.47
CA HIS A 410 -7.61 -16.57 -13.26
C HIS A 410 -7.39 -17.57 -14.40
N SER A 411 -7.96 -17.35 -15.59
CA SER A 411 -7.69 -18.19 -16.77
C SER A 411 -6.91 -17.47 -17.88
N VAL A 412 -5.93 -16.65 -17.51
CA VAL A 412 -4.87 -16.24 -18.43
C VAL A 412 -3.55 -16.51 -17.74
N ASP A 413 -3.14 -17.77 -17.79
CA ASP A 413 -1.76 -18.16 -17.51
C ASP A 413 -0.85 -17.40 -18.50
N SER A 414 0.09 -16.67 -17.90
CA SER A 414 1.46 -16.43 -18.33
C SER A 414 1.82 -16.93 -19.74
N ASP A 415 2.03 -16.01 -20.67
CA ASP A 415 3.14 -16.08 -21.63
C ASP A 415 3.50 -14.68 -22.14
N SER A 416 4.22 -13.95 -21.29
CA SER A 416 5.05 -12.82 -21.70
C SER A 416 6.50 -13.24 -21.48
N GLU A 417 7.12 -13.79 -22.52
CA GLU A 417 8.56 -13.98 -22.52
C GLU A 417 9.24 -12.61 -22.50
N SER A 418 10.01 -12.41 -21.43
CA SER A 418 10.91 -11.29 -21.21
C SER A 418 11.93 -11.17 -22.35
N LEU A 419 11.94 -10.03 -23.04
CA LEU A 419 13.02 -9.64 -23.94
C LEU A 419 13.52 -8.25 -23.54
N ASP A 420 14.55 -8.23 -22.69
CA ASP A 420 15.44 -7.09 -22.58
C ASP A 420 16.89 -7.54 -22.87
N GLU A 421 17.63 -6.60 -23.48
CA GLU A 421 19.02 -6.62 -23.94
C GLU A 421 19.25 -7.04 -25.41
N LEU A 422 19.44 -6.04 -26.28
CA LEU A 422 20.71 -5.85 -27.00
C LEU A 422 20.81 -4.46 -27.66
N ASP A 423 21.98 -3.87 -27.44
CA ASP A 423 22.47 -2.56 -27.83
C ASP A 423 22.85 -2.46 -29.32
N GLU A 424 22.95 -1.22 -29.79
CA GLU A 424 23.38 -0.66 -31.08
C GLU A 424 24.18 -1.55 -32.04
N SER A 425 23.74 -1.64 -33.32
CA SER A 425 24.41 -0.98 -34.47
C SER A 425 24.03 -1.56 -35.85
N ALA A 426 23.94 -0.64 -36.82
CA ALA A 426 24.25 -0.77 -38.26
C ALA A 426 23.53 -1.84 -39.13
N TRP A 427 22.75 -1.31 -40.09
CA TRP A 427 22.54 -1.80 -41.47
C TRP A 427 23.49 -2.93 -41.94
N ILE A 428 22.92 -4.05 -42.44
CA ILE A 428 23.23 -4.73 -43.73
C ILE A 428 22.32 -5.96 -43.91
N ASP A 429 21.96 -6.20 -45.19
CA ASP A 429 21.20 -7.30 -45.81
C ASP A 429 21.69 -8.74 -45.51
N ASP A 430 20.75 -9.67 -45.76
CA ASP A 430 20.90 -11.09 -46.18
C ASP A 430 21.73 -12.05 -45.31
N ASP A 431 21.05 -13.00 -44.62
CA ASP A 431 21.04 -14.43 -44.99
C ASP A 431 20.39 -15.29 -43.90
N ASP A 432 19.56 -16.23 -44.38
CA ASP A 432 19.15 -17.53 -43.84
C ASP A 432 19.42 -17.87 -42.37
N TRP A 433 18.32 -17.99 -41.62
CA TRP A 433 18.19 -19.01 -40.57
C TRP A 433 16.81 -19.67 -40.71
N ASP A 434 16.78 -20.77 -41.46
CA ASP A 434 15.91 -21.90 -41.16
C ASP A 434 16.33 -22.40 -39.77
N ASP A 435 15.52 -22.12 -38.76
CA ASP A 435 15.41 -23.00 -37.60
C ASP A 435 13.93 -23.40 -37.51
N ASP A 436 13.70 -24.62 -38.00
CA ASP A 436 12.56 -25.46 -37.68
C ASP A 436 12.53 -25.67 -36.16
N ASP A 437 11.78 -24.84 -35.44
CA ASP A 437 11.29 -25.16 -34.10
C ASP A 437 9.76 -25.27 -34.16
N GLU A 438 9.34 -26.53 -34.33
CA GLU A 438 8.20 -27.19 -33.71
C GLU A 438 7.40 -26.35 -32.70
N PHE A 439 6.35 -25.66 -33.16
CA PHE A 439 5.25 -25.22 -32.31
C PHE A 439 3.94 -25.75 -32.88
N GLY A 440 3.37 -26.68 -32.12
CA GLY A 440 2.22 -27.47 -32.49
C GLY A 440 0.99 -26.62 -32.79
N ASP A 441 0.21 -27.13 -33.74
CA ASP A 441 -1.22 -26.89 -33.80
C ASP A 441 -1.82 -27.30 -32.44
N GLU A 442 -1.91 -26.36 -31.51
CA GLU A 442 -2.91 -26.43 -30.44
C GLU A 442 -4.25 -26.09 -31.10
N GLU A 443 -4.90 -27.13 -31.63
CA GLU A 443 -6.35 -27.19 -31.72
C GLU A 443 -6.88 -27.06 -30.28
N TRP A 444 -7.35 -25.87 -29.93
CA TRP A 444 -8.00 -25.61 -28.65
C TRP A 444 -9.37 -26.28 -28.66
N ASP A 445 -9.63 -27.10 -27.65
CA ASP A 445 -10.92 -27.75 -27.42
C ASP A 445 -12.03 -26.69 -27.27
N ASP A 446 -12.98 -26.73 -28.22
CA ASP A 446 -14.27 -26.04 -28.20
C ASP A 446 -15.12 -26.53 -27.00
N ASP A 447 -15.27 -25.74 -25.94
CA ASP A 447 -16.36 -25.92 -24.96
C ASP A 447 -16.62 -24.68 -24.05
N ASP A 448 -16.58 -23.48 -24.64
CA ASP A 448 -17.25 -22.28 -24.09
C ASP A 448 -18.08 -21.65 -25.22
N GLU A 449 -19.31 -21.18 -24.96
CA GLU A 449 -20.13 -20.49 -25.97
C GLU A 449 -19.37 -19.29 -26.55
N GLU A 450 -18.69 -19.47 -27.70
CA GLU A 450 -17.95 -18.39 -28.36
C GLU A 450 -18.89 -17.20 -28.62
N ASP A 451 -18.50 -16.03 -28.13
CA ASP A 451 -19.19 -14.77 -28.39
C ASP A 451 -19.28 -14.55 -29.92
N ALA A 452 -20.50 -14.61 -30.46
CA ALA A 452 -20.76 -14.54 -31.89
C ALA A 452 -20.14 -13.30 -32.56
N ALA A 453 -20.02 -12.20 -31.80
CA ALA A 453 -19.39 -10.96 -32.27
C ALA A 453 -17.86 -11.10 -32.41
N PHE A 454 -17.23 -11.87 -31.53
CA PHE A 454 -15.81 -12.21 -31.61
C PHE A 454 -15.52 -13.14 -32.79
N THR A 455 -16.30 -14.21 -32.97
CA THR A 455 -16.17 -15.13 -34.12
C THR A 455 -16.34 -14.39 -35.44
N GLN A 456 -17.30 -13.45 -35.52
CA GLN A 456 -17.46 -12.59 -36.70
C GLN A 456 -16.24 -11.69 -36.94
N SER A 457 -15.62 -11.17 -35.88
CA SER A 457 -14.39 -10.39 -35.98
C SER A 457 -13.20 -11.21 -36.46
N VAL A 458 -13.03 -12.44 -35.96
CA VAL A 458 -11.99 -13.38 -36.41
C VAL A 458 -12.13 -13.68 -37.90
N ASN A 459 -13.36 -13.88 -38.39
CA ASN A 459 -13.62 -14.07 -39.82
C ASN A 459 -13.17 -12.87 -40.67
N LEU A 460 -13.41 -11.64 -40.21
CA LEU A 460 -12.94 -10.44 -40.91
C LEU A 460 -11.42 -10.29 -40.88
N ILE A 461 -10.78 -10.66 -39.75
CA ILE A 461 -9.31 -10.66 -39.61
C ILE A 461 -8.69 -11.67 -40.58
N ASN A 462 -9.29 -12.85 -40.76
CA ASN A 462 -8.81 -13.86 -41.70
C ASN A 462 -8.94 -13.38 -43.15
N GLN A 463 -10.07 -12.77 -43.53
CA GLN A 463 -10.23 -12.15 -44.85
C GLN A 463 -9.21 -11.03 -45.12
N TYR A 464 -8.86 -10.26 -44.09
CA TYR A 464 -7.81 -9.25 -44.18
C TYR A 464 -6.42 -9.88 -44.33
N SER A 465 -6.13 -10.98 -43.62
CA SER A 465 -4.90 -11.77 -43.78
C SER A 465 -4.71 -12.22 -45.23
N ASP A 466 -5.76 -12.79 -45.82
CA ASP A 466 -5.76 -13.24 -47.21
C ASP A 466 -5.52 -12.08 -48.18
N TYR A 467 -6.18 -10.95 -47.95
CA TYR A 467 -5.96 -9.73 -48.73
C TYR A 467 -4.51 -9.23 -48.65
N LEU A 468 -3.87 -9.26 -47.48
CA LEU A 468 -2.46 -8.85 -47.35
C LEU A 468 -1.54 -9.77 -48.15
N LEU A 469 -1.81 -11.08 -48.17
CA LEU A 469 -1.08 -12.05 -48.99
C LEU A 469 -1.29 -11.80 -50.48
N GLU A 470 -2.53 -11.54 -50.92
CA GLU A 470 -2.87 -11.16 -52.30
C GLU A 470 -2.14 -9.89 -52.75
N MET A 471 -1.97 -8.93 -51.83
CA MET A 471 -1.21 -7.69 -52.05
C MET A 471 0.33 -7.88 -52.02
N GLY A 472 0.81 -9.12 -51.94
CA GLY A 472 2.22 -9.48 -52.00
C GLY A 472 2.99 -9.26 -50.70
N LYS A 473 2.31 -9.17 -49.54
CA LYS A 473 2.98 -9.12 -48.24
C LYS A 473 3.46 -10.52 -47.84
N LYS A 474 4.57 -10.57 -47.09
CA LYS A 474 5.07 -11.83 -46.49
C LYS A 474 4.04 -12.34 -45.47
N ARG A 475 3.92 -13.67 -45.35
CA ARG A 475 3.04 -14.33 -44.36
C ARG A 475 3.31 -13.86 -42.93
N SER A 476 4.58 -13.71 -42.56
CA SER A 476 4.96 -13.16 -41.25
C SER A 476 4.41 -11.76 -41.02
N THR A 477 4.50 -10.87 -42.01
CA THR A 477 3.95 -9.50 -41.92
C THR A 477 2.42 -9.50 -41.82
N ALA A 478 1.74 -10.36 -42.58
CA ALA A 478 0.29 -10.50 -42.51
C ALA A 478 -0.17 -10.97 -41.11
N LEU A 479 0.50 -11.97 -40.56
CA LEU A 479 0.24 -12.48 -39.20
C LEU A 479 0.50 -11.44 -38.11
N THR A 480 1.59 -10.68 -38.20
CA THR A 480 1.86 -9.59 -37.25
C THR A 480 0.77 -8.52 -37.29
N GLN A 481 0.33 -8.11 -38.49
CA GLN A 481 -0.71 -7.10 -38.66
C GLN A 481 -2.08 -7.58 -38.14
N THR A 482 -2.43 -8.85 -38.36
CA THR A 482 -3.71 -9.42 -37.89
C THR A 482 -3.73 -9.65 -36.38
N ARG A 483 -2.61 -10.05 -35.77
CA ARG A 483 -2.48 -10.18 -34.30
C ARG A 483 -2.77 -8.87 -33.57
N LEU A 484 -2.33 -7.73 -34.14
CA LEU A 484 -2.57 -6.40 -33.58
C LEU A 484 -4.06 -6.00 -33.55
N LEU A 485 -4.93 -6.68 -34.31
CA LEU A 485 -6.37 -6.38 -34.35
C LEU A 485 -7.16 -7.14 -33.26
N LYS A 486 -6.61 -8.26 -32.76
CA LYS A 486 -7.31 -9.15 -31.83
C LYS A 486 -7.72 -8.47 -30.51
N PRO A 487 -6.86 -7.65 -29.85
CA PRO A 487 -7.24 -7.02 -28.58
C PRO A 487 -8.47 -6.11 -28.71
N TYR A 488 -8.58 -5.36 -29.81
CA TYR A 488 -9.73 -4.51 -30.05
C TYR A 488 -11.00 -5.32 -30.42
N ALA A 489 -10.84 -6.42 -31.16
CA ALA A 489 -11.94 -7.33 -31.46
C ALA A 489 -12.53 -7.94 -30.18
N GLN A 490 -11.67 -8.34 -29.25
CA GLN A 490 -12.08 -8.87 -27.95
C GLN A 490 -12.76 -7.80 -27.10
N PHE A 491 -12.19 -6.60 -27.03
CA PHE A 491 -12.81 -5.46 -26.34
C PHE A 491 -14.23 -5.16 -26.85
N LEU A 492 -14.42 -5.10 -28.17
CA LEU A 492 -15.75 -4.84 -28.75
C LEU A 492 -16.75 -5.95 -28.45
N ALA A 493 -16.32 -7.21 -28.49
CA ALA A 493 -17.18 -8.34 -28.16
C ALA A 493 -17.59 -8.28 -26.68
N SER A 494 -16.60 -8.19 -25.77
CA SER A 494 -16.82 -8.24 -24.32
C SER A 494 -17.68 -7.10 -23.80
N PHE A 495 -17.46 -5.85 -24.24
CA PHE A 495 -18.15 -4.68 -23.66
C PHE A 495 -19.31 -4.15 -24.50
N TYR A 496 -19.36 -4.47 -25.79
CA TYR A 496 -20.37 -3.93 -26.70
C TYR A 496 -21.16 -4.98 -27.45
N GLN A 497 -20.77 -6.26 -27.40
CA GLN A 497 -21.36 -7.32 -28.21
C GLN A 497 -21.34 -6.96 -29.70
N ARG A 498 -20.27 -6.26 -30.13
CA ARG A 498 -20.07 -5.74 -31.49
C ARG A 498 -18.86 -6.41 -32.11
N SER A 499 -18.92 -6.57 -33.43
CA SER A 499 -17.79 -7.06 -34.20
C SER A 499 -16.97 -5.90 -34.79
N LEU A 500 -15.75 -6.18 -35.28
CA LEU A 500 -14.82 -5.15 -35.76
C LEU A 500 -15.40 -4.19 -36.82
N HIS A 501 -16.28 -4.66 -37.71
CA HIS A 501 -16.89 -3.79 -38.72
C HIS A 501 -17.87 -2.77 -38.14
N GLU A 502 -18.37 -3.02 -36.93
CA GLU A 502 -19.26 -2.12 -36.21
C GLU A 502 -18.48 -1.14 -35.34
N GLY A 503 -17.16 -1.29 -35.16
CA GLY A 503 -16.35 -0.34 -34.40
C GLY A 503 -16.47 1.10 -34.93
N ASP A 504 -16.44 2.07 -34.02
CA ASP A 504 -16.65 3.49 -34.31
C ASP A 504 -15.60 4.36 -33.59
N TYR A 505 -15.70 5.67 -33.75
CA TYR A 505 -14.77 6.60 -33.13
C TYR A 505 -14.74 6.47 -31.60
N ALA A 506 -15.91 6.35 -30.95
CA ALA A 506 -16.02 6.40 -29.49
C ALA A 506 -15.42 5.13 -28.85
N THR A 507 -15.68 3.97 -29.44
CA THR A 507 -15.13 2.69 -28.99
C THR A 507 -13.63 2.58 -29.24
N LEU A 508 -13.10 3.10 -30.36
CA LEU A 508 -11.65 3.18 -30.59
C LEU A 508 -10.96 4.17 -29.65
N ASP A 509 -11.59 5.31 -29.35
CA ASP A 509 -11.06 6.30 -28.42
C ASP A 509 -10.99 5.73 -27.00
N GLU A 510 -12.05 5.08 -26.50
CA GLU A 510 -12.01 4.38 -25.20
C GLU A 510 -11.00 3.24 -25.17
N PHE A 511 -10.95 2.42 -26.22
CA PHE A 511 -9.99 1.32 -26.28
C PHE A 511 -8.54 1.81 -26.16
N LEU A 512 -8.15 2.83 -26.93
CA LEU A 512 -6.75 3.28 -26.99
C LEU A 512 -6.34 4.26 -25.89
N PHE A 513 -7.29 5.01 -25.31
CA PHE A 513 -6.99 6.05 -24.33
C PHE A 513 -7.51 5.75 -22.92
N TYR A 514 -8.15 4.59 -22.71
CA TYR A 514 -8.56 4.10 -21.39
C TYR A 514 -8.28 2.61 -21.23
N TYR A 515 -9.01 1.76 -21.94
CA TYR A 515 -9.04 0.32 -21.65
C TYR A 515 -7.67 -0.33 -21.84
N TYR A 516 -7.07 -0.16 -23.01
CA TYR A 516 -5.82 -0.85 -23.32
C TYR A 516 -4.65 -0.42 -22.43
N PRO A 517 -4.41 0.90 -22.21
CA PRO A 517 -3.35 1.34 -21.31
C PRO A 517 -3.57 1.03 -19.82
N ASN A 518 -4.82 0.73 -19.40
CA ASN A 518 -5.15 0.42 -18.01
C ASN A 518 -5.10 -1.09 -17.71
N HIS A 519 -5.16 -1.94 -18.74
CA HIS A 519 -5.32 -3.39 -18.59
C HIS A 519 -4.20 -4.22 -19.24
N HIS A 520 -3.34 -3.62 -20.06
CA HIS A 520 -2.29 -4.32 -20.77
C HIS A 520 -0.94 -3.63 -20.66
N ASP A 521 0.11 -4.44 -20.52
CA ASP A 521 1.49 -4.00 -20.66
C ASP A 521 1.91 -3.98 -22.13
N GLY A 522 2.35 -2.82 -22.63
CA GLY A 522 2.67 -2.63 -24.04
C GLY A 522 3.64 -1.49 -24.28
N SER A 523 4.54 -1.63 -25.24
CA SER A 523 5.48 -0.56 -25.58
C SER A 523 4.83 0.54 -26.41
N GLU A 524 5.39 1.75 -26.38
CA GLU A 524 4.96 2.84 -27.27
C GLU A 524 4.96 2.44 -28.76
N ARG A 525 5.93 1.59 -29.16
CA ARG A 525 6.02 1.07 -30.52
C ARG A 525 4.82 0.18 -30.84
N HIS A 526 4.46 -0.70 -29.91
CA HIS A 526 3.31 -1.58 -30.07
C HIS A 526 2.00 -0.80 -30.29
N ILE A 527 1.75 0.25 -29.50
CA ILE A 527 0.57 1.11 -29.68
C ILE A 527 0.55 1.80 -31.05
N ARG A 528 1.71 2.29 -31.53
CA ARG A 528 1.80 2.91 -32.86
C ARG A 528 1.53 1.90 -33.97
N ASP A 529 2.07 0.68 -33.85
CA ASP A 529 1.87 -0.40 -34.81
C ASP A 529 0.40 -0.84 -34.82
N MET A 530 -0.24 -0.94 -33.65
CA MET A 530 -1.66 -1.25 -33.50
C MET A 530 -2.55 -0.19 -34.17
N CYS A 531 -2.31 1.10 -33.92
CA CYS A 531 -3.01 2.19 -34.61
C CYS A 531 -2.83 2.11 -36.13
N GLY A 532 -1.64 1.71 -36.59
CA GLY A 532 -1.33 1.48 -37.99
C GLY A 532 -2.13 0.33 -38.59
N ALA A 533 -2.21 -0.80 -37.89
CA ALA A 533 -2.98 -1.97 -38.30
C ALA A 533 -4.49 -1.65 -38.38
N LEU A 534 -5.04 -1.00 -37.35
CA LEU A 534 -6.45 -0.58 -37.31
C LEU A 534 -6.81 0.31 -38.51
N LYS A 535 -5.98 1.31 -38.82
CA LYS A 535 -6.19 2.18 -39.99
C LYS A 535 -6.21 1.38 -41.30
N GLN A 536 -5.25 0.47 -41.50
CA GLN A 536 -5.17 -0.31 -42.74
C GLN A 536 -6.34 -1.29 -42.87
N PHE A 537 -6.74 -1.90 -41.76
CA PHE A 537 -7.88 -2.79 -41.70
C PHE A 537 -9.19 -2.09 -42.03
N TYR A 538 -9.47 -0.91 -41.45
CA TYR A 538 -10.69 -0.15 -41.78
C TYR A 538 -10.69 0.38 -43.22
N ALA A 539 -9.52 0.72 -43.77
CA ALA A 539 -9.42 1.05 -45.20
C ALA A 539 -9.78 -0.15 -46.09
N PHE A 540 -9.35 -1.36 -45.70
CA PHE A 540 -9.72 -2.62 -46.37
C PHE A 540 -11.23 -2.90 -46.29
N LEU A 541 -11.84 -2.74 -45.11
CA LEU A 541 -13.29 -2.94 -44.95
C LEU A 541 -14.10 -2.01 -45.84
N ARG A 542 -13.67 -0.75 -45.97
CA ARG A 542 -14.28 0.21 -46.89
C ARG A 542 -14.09 -0.17 -48.35
N GLU A 543 -12.89 -0.60 -48.74
CA GLU A 543 -12.60 -1.07 -50.11
C GLU A 543 -13.49 -2.27 -50.50
N ARG A 544 -13.75 -3.17 -49.54
CA ARG A 544 -14.65 -4.32 -49.71
C ARG A 544 -16.14 -3.97 -49.60
N GLY A 545 -16.48 -2.72 -49.31
CA GLY A 545 -17.87 -2.26 -49.15
C GLY A 545 -18.57 -2.77 -47.89
N VAL A 546 -17.81 -3.23 -46.89
CA VAL A 546 -18.34 -3.68 -45.60
C VAL A 546 -18.75 -2.49 -44.74
N ILE A 547 -18.03 -1.37 -44.85
CA ILE A 547 -18.35 -0.11 -44.17
C ILE A 547 -18.38 1.06 -45.18
N GLU A 548 -19.14 2.10 -44.87
CA GLU A 548 -19.28 3.28 -45.74
C GLU A 548 -18.17 4.32 -45.53
N ASP A 549 -17.62 4.44 -44.31
CA ASP A 549 -16.69 5.51 -43.93
C ASP A 549 -15.59 5.00 -42.99
N ASP A 550 -14.32 5.25 -43.33
CA ASP A 550 -13.13 4.91 -42.53
C ASP A 550 -12.44 6.14 -41.91
N ARG A 551 -13.02 7.34 -42.06
CA ARG A 551 -12.41 8.61 -41.60
C ARG A 551 -12.14 8.64 -40.10
N PHE A 552 -12.94 7.94 -39.29
CA PHE A 552 -12.72 7.84 -37.85
C PHE A 552 -11.41 7.11 -37.51
N ALA A 553 -11.14 5.97 -38.16
CA ALA A 553 -9.90 5.21 -37.97
C ALA A 553 -8.67 6.01 -38.44
N GLN A 554 -8.81 6.79 -39.52
CA GLN A 554 -7.75 7.70 -39.98
C GLN A 554 -7.47 8.82 -38.97
N ALA A 555 -8.50 9.33 -38.31
CA ALA A 555 -8.38 10.39 -37.31
C ALA A 555 -7.71 9.89 -36.03
N ILE A 556 -8.09 8.71 -35.54
CA ILE A 556 -7.43 8.03 -34.43
C ILE A 556 -5.95 7.73 -34.75
N TRP A 557 -5.63 7.25 -35.95
CA TRP A 557 -4.24 7.02 -36.37
C TRP A 557 -3.38 8.29 -36.39
N LYS A 558 -3.94 9.46 -36.69
CA LYS A 558 -3.22 10.74 -36.60
C LYS A 558 -2.81 11.07 -35.17
N ARG A 559 -3.46 10.48 -34.17
CA ARG A 559 -3.22 10.66 -32.74
C ARG A 559 -2.44 9.51 -32.09
N ARG A 560 -1.89 8.58 -32.89
CA ARG A 560 -1.11 7.44 -32.37
C ARG A 560 0.01 7.84 -31.41
N ASP A 561 0.60 9.03 -31.60
CA ASP A 561 1.68 9.53 -30.74
C ASP A 561 1.15 10.00 -29.38
N GLN A 562 -0.12 10.44 -29.30
CA GLN A 562 -0.78 10.75 -28.03
C GLN A 562 -1.10 9.47 -27.27
N ALA A 563 -1.63 8.44 -27.95
CA ALA A 563 -1.89 7.13 -27.34
C ALA A 563 -0.59 6.45 -26.86
N ALA A 564 0.49 6.55 -27.66
CA ALA A 564 1.80 6.04 -27.25
C ALA A 564 2.37 6.79 -26.05
N ARG A 565 2.27 8.12 -26.01
CA ARG A 565 2.71 8.93 -24.86
C ARG A 565 1.88 8.65 -23.61
N LEU A 566 0.58 8.39 -23.75
CA LEU A 566 -0.28 7.96 -22.66
C LEU A 566 0.23 6.63 -22.07
N MET A 567 0.52 5.64 -22.93
CA MET A 567 1.06 4.35 -22.52
C MET A 567 2.39 4.48 -21.76
N ALA A 568 3.31 5.29 -22.29
CA ALA A 568 4.59 5.57 -21.63
C ALA A 568 4.40 6.25 -20.27
N LEU A 569 3.39 7.12 -20.15
CA LEU A 569 3.09 7.81 -18.91
C LEU A 569 2.45 6.87 -17.88
N CYS A 570 1.56 5.94 -18.28
CA CYS A 570 1.04 4.89 -17.40
C CYS A 570 2.19 4.05 -16.80
N GLN A 571 3.08 3.53 -17.65
CA GLN A 571 4.24 2.75 -17.21
C GLN A 571 5.18 3.54 -16.30
N LYS A 572 5.39 4.82 -16.60
CA LYS A 572 6.18 5.73 -15.76
C LYS A 572 5.51 5.93 -14.40
N LEU A 573 4.19 6.07 -14.35
CA LEU A 573 3.44 6.22 -13.10
C LEU A 573 3.47 4.95 -12.26
N GLU A 574 3.26 3.79 -12.86
CA GLU A 574 3.34 2.49 -12.18
C GLU A 574 4.74 2.20 -11.64
N ARG A 575 5.78 2.53 -12.41
CA ARG A 575 7.18 2.28 -12.01
C ARG A 575 7.71 3.31 -11.01
N ASP A 576 7.48 4.60 -11.26
CA ASP A 576 8.12 5.69 -10.53
C ASP A 576 7.22 6.26 -9.41
N TYR A 577 5.91 5.97 -9.44
CA TYR A 577 4.89 6.47 -8.49
C TYR A 577 3.83 5.41 -8.09
N PRO A 578 4.20 4.16 -7.76
CA PRO A 578 3.23 3.10 -7.44
C PRO A 578 2.31 3.41 -6.25
N ASP A 579 2.76 4.27 -5.33
CA ASP A 579 2.02 4.65 -4.11
C ASP A 579 1.05 5.83 -4.32
N GLN A 580 0.81 6.26 -5.57
CA GLN A 580 0.00 7.44 -5.89
C GLN A 580 -1.08 7.12 -6.95
N PRO A 581 -2.10 6.31 -6.61
CA PRO A 581 -3.19 5.98 -7.53
C PRO A 581 -3.94 7.22 -8.03
N ASP A 582 -3.94 8.32 -7.27
CA ASP A 582 -4.51 9.60 -7.68
C ASP A 582 -3.90 10.17 -8.96
N LEU A 583 -2.63 9.87 -9.27
CA LEU A 583 -2.00 10.33 -10.51
C LEU A 583 -2.51 9.54 -11.71
N LEU A 584 -2.75 8.24 -11.56
CA LEU A 584 -3.37 7.39 -12.58
C LEU A 584 -4.84 7.78 -12.78
N ALA A 585 -5.58 7.99 -11.69
CA ALA A 585 -6.95 8.51 -11.73
C ALA A 585 -7.01 9.92 -12.36
N MET A 586 -6.02 10.77 -12.08
CA MET A 586 -5.89 12.07 -12.73
C MET A 586 -5.66 11.91 -14.22
N LEU A 587 -4.82 10.97 -14.67
CA LEU A 587 -4.52 10.72 -16.08
C LEU A 587 -5.78 10.28 -16.86
N PHE A 588 -6.60 9.41 -16.28
CA PHE A 588 -7.83 8.89 -16.89
C PHE A 588 -9.09 9.68 -16.57
N LYS A 589 -8.97 10.85 -15.91
CA LYS A 589 -10.08 11.72 -15.52
C LYS A 589 -11.20 11.89 -16.57
N PRO A 590 -10.94 12.03 -17.89
CA PRO A 590 -12.00 12.16 -18.90
C PRO A 590 -12.99 10.98 -18.98
N TYR A 591 -12.56 9.77 -18.60
CA TYR A 591 -13.38 8.57 -18.56
C TYR A 591 -13.99 8.32 -17.17
N MET A 592 -13.43 8.97 -16.15
CA MET A 592 -13.85 8.89 -14.76
C MET A 592 -15.00 9.86 -14.40
N SER A 593 -15.25 10.92 -15.19
CA SER A 593 -16.13 12.05 -14.79
C SER A 593 -17.56 12.01 -15.28
#